data_AF-A0A1W1B611-F1
#
_entry.id   AF-A0A1W1B611-F1
#
_cell.length_a   1.000
_cell.length_b   1.000
_cell.length_c   1.000
_cell.angle_alpha   90.00
_cell.angle_beta   90.00
_cell.angle_gamma   90.00
#
_symmetry.space_group_name_H-M   'P 1'
#
loop_
_entity.id
_entity.type
_entity.pdbx_description
1 polymer ?
#
loop_
_entity_poly.entity_id
_entity_poly.type
_entity_poly.pdbx_seq_one_letter_code
_entity_poly.pdbx_strand_id
1 'polypeptide(L)' 'MRVMAPRTLILLLSGALALTETWACSHSMRYFYTAVSRPGRGEPRFIAVGYVDDTQFVQFDSDAA' A
#
# COMPACT_ATOMS: atom_id res chain seq x y z
N MET A 1 -12.87 40.80 -18.53
CA MET A 1 -11.40 40.93 -18.36
C MET A 1 -10.79 39.53 -18.38
N ARG A 2 -9.96 39.18 -19.38
CA ARG A 2 -9.24 37.90 -19.41
C ARG A 2 -7.93 38.08 -18.66
N VAL A 3 -7.79 37.43 -17.49
CA VAL A 3 -6.50 37.36 -16.79
C VAL A 3 -5.67 36.29 -17.50
N MET A 4 -4.70 36.72 -18.31
CA MET A 4 -3.67 35.83 -18.83
C MET A 4 -2.72 35.55 -17.67
N ALA A 5 -2.79 34.35 -17.08
CA ALA A 5 -1.80 33.96 -16.07
C ALA A 5 -0.40 34.05 -16.70
N PRO A 6 0.58 34.70 -16.04
CA PRO A 6 1.92 34.87 -16.59
C PRO A 6 2.53 33.49 -16.91
N ARG A 7 3.09 33.33 -18.12
CA ARG A 7 3.66 32.06 -18.60
C ARG A 7 4.63 31.43 -17.59
N THR A 8 5.44 32.26 -16.92
CA THR A 8 6.38 31.83 -15.88
C THR A 8 5.69 31.18 -14.68
N LEU A 9 4.56 31.73 -14.24
CA LEU A 9 3.79 31.18 -13.12
C LEU A 9 3.22 29.80 -13.47
N ILE A 10 2.69 29.65 -14.69
CA ILE A 10 2.18 28.36 -15.19
C ILE A 10 3.32 27.34 -15.23
N LEU A 11 4.49 27.71 -15.75
CA LEU A 11 5.65 26.82 -15.82
C LEU A 11 6.17 26.39 -14.44
N LEU A 12 6.21 27.32 -13.48
CA LEU A 12 6.60 27.01 -12.10
C LEU A 12 5.61 26.06 -11.43
N LEU A 13 4.30 26.31 -11.59
CA LEU A 13 3.26 25.44 -11.05
C LEU A 13 3.28 24.05 -11.70
N SER A 14 3.46 23.97 -13.03
CA SER A 14 3.59 22.69 -13.73
C SER A 14 4.84 21.92 -13.30
N GLY A 15 5.97 22.60 -13.08
CA GLY A 15 7.19 21.96 -12.57
C GLY A 15 7.04 21.44 -11.15
N ALA A 16 6.40 22.21 -10.27
CA ALA A 16 6.10 21.78 -8.90
C ALA A 16 5.15 20.58 -8.87
N LEU A 17 4.11 20.59 -9.72
CA LEU A 17 3.14 19.48 -9.82
C LEU A 17 3.78 18.21 -10.37
N ALA A 18 4.62 18.31 -11.41
CA ALA A 18 5.36 17.16 -11.95
C ALA A 18 6.33 16.58 -10.91
N LEU A 19 6.94 17.43 -10.08
CA LEU A 19 7.76 16.98 -8.97
C LEU A 19 6.92 16.23 -7.93
N THR A 20 5.74 16.72 -7.54
CA THR A 20 4.90 15.98 -6.57
C THR A 20 4.37 14.66 -7.12
N GLU A 21 4.01 14.60 -8.40
CA GLU A 21 3.54 13.38 -9.07
C GLU A 21 4.64 12.31 -9.15
N THR A 22 5.91 12.71 -9.31
CA THR A 22 7.06 11.78 -9.34
C THR A 22 7.44 11.24 -7.94
N TRP A 23 7.00 11.92 -6.88
CA TRP A 23 7.16 11.47 -5.50
C TRP A 23 5.95 10.71 -4.97
N ALA A 24 4.79 10.81 -5.63
CA ALA A 24 3.63 9.96 -5.39
C ALA A 24 3.89 8.57 -5.97
N CYS A 25 4.76 7.80 -5.31
CA CYS A 25 4.91 6.38 -5.61
C CYS A 25 3.56 5.68 -5.43
N SER A 26 3.20 4.78 -6.33
CA SER A 26 1.99 3.96 -6.16
C SER A 26 2.19 3.04 -4.97
N HIS A 27 1.26 3.07 -4.01
CA HIS A 27 1.26 2.12 -2.90
C HIS A 27 0.40 0.89 -3.24
N SER A 28 0.84 -0.27 -2.77
CA SER A 28 0.09 -1.53 -2.92
C SER A 28 -0.21 -2.14 -1.55
N MET A 29 -1.39 -2.76 -1.42
CA MET A 29 -1.76 -3.51 -0.22
C MET A 29 -1.97 -4.97 -0.59
N ARG A 30 -1.32 -5.89 0.13
CA ARG A 30 -1.36 -7.33 -0.14
C ARG A 30 -1.69 -8.10 1.12
N TYR A 31 -2.61 -9.05 1.02
CA TYR A 31 -2.95 -10.01 2.07
C TYR A 31 -2.69 -11.43 1.61
N PHE A 32 -2.04 -12.21 2.46
CA PHE A 32 -1.81 -13.65 2.26
C PHE A 32 -2.54 -14.42 3.34
N TYR A 33 -3.38 -15.36 2.91
CA TYR A 33 -4.14 -16.24 3.79
C TYR A 33 -3.68 -17.67 3.58
N THR A 34 -3.34 -18.35 4.66
CA THR A 34 -2.93 -19.76 4.63
C THR A 34 -3.74 -20.54 5.66
N ALA A 35 -4.43 -21.57 5.21
CA ALA A 35 -5.14 -22.52 6.06
C ALA A 35 -4.49 -23.90 5.89
N VAL A 36 -4.09 -24.53 7.00
CA VAL A 36 -3.46 -25.84 7.00
C VAL A 36 -4.29 -26.78 7.86
N SER A 37 -4.78 -27.87 7.27
CA SER A 37 -5.41 -28.95 8.02
C SER A 37 -4.35 -29.77 8.76
N ARG A 38 -4.69 -30.26 9.96
CA ARG A 38 -3.81 -31.14 10.74
C ARG A 38 -4.32 -32.58 10.72
N PRO A 39 -3.44 -33.58 10.55
CA PRO A 39 -3.84 -34.97 10.75
C PRO A 39 -4.24 -35.19 12.22
N GLY A 40 -5.32 -35.95 12.46
CA GLY A 40 -5.82 -36.26 13.81
C GLY A 40 -6.93 -35.33 14.30
N ARG A 41 -6.93 -35.01 15.61
CA ARG A 41 -7.92 -34.13 16.28
C ARG A 41 -7.42 -32.70 16.52
N GLY A 42 -6.31 -32.30 15.91
CA GLY A 42 -5.80 -30.94 16.05
C GLY A 42 -6.68 -29.93 15.31
N GLU A 43 -6.92 -28.76 15.89
CA GLU A 43 -7.61 -27.67 15.20
C GLU A 43 -6.79 -27.22 13.97
N PRO A 44 -7.45 -26.85 12.85
CA PRO A 44 -6.76 -26.30 11.69
C PRO A 44 -6.02 -25.02 12.06
N ARG A 45 -4.80 -24.86 11.53
CA ARG A 45 -4.04 -23.62 11.71
C ARG A 45 -4.40 -22.63 10.61
N PHE A 46 -4.64 -21.39 10.99
CA PHE A 46 -4.90 -20.29 10.08
C PHE A 46 -3.91 -19.16 10.31
N ILE A 47 -3.34 -18.65 9.23
CA ILE A 47 -2.36 -17.55 9.25
C ILE A 47 -2.82 -16.50 8.24
N ALA A 48 -2.81 -15.23 8.65
CA ALA A 48 -3.01 -14.08 7.78
C ALA A 48 -1.84 -13.10 7.93
N VAL A 49 -1.27 -12.65 6.81
CA VAL A 49 -0.18 -11.67 6.80
C VAL A 49 -0.56 -10.53 5.86
N GLY A 50 -0.42 -9.30 6.33
CA GLY A 50 -0.68 -8.09 5.54
C GLY A 50 0.58 -7.28 5.30
N TYR A 51 0.74 -6.82 4.06
CA TYR A 51 1.82 -5.95 3.62
C TYR A 51 1.26 -4.65 3.03
N VAL A 52 1.94 -3.55 3.33
CA VAL A 52 1.87 -2.31 2.57
C VAL A 52 3.20 -2.18 1.86
N ASP A 53 3.15 -2.12 0.54
CA ASP A 53 4.30 -2.29 -0.33
C ASP A 53 5.03 -3.57 0.06
N ASP A 54 6.32 -3.49 0.39
CA ASP A 54 7.13 -4.63 0.80
C ASP A 54 7.29 -4.75 2.33
N THR A 55 6.54 -3.95 3.10
CA THR A 55 6.61 -3.92 4.56
C THR A 55 5.41 -4.61 5.18
N GLN A 56 5.68 -5.64 5.99
CA GLN A 56 4.64 -6.29 6.77
C GLN A 56 4.12 -5.34 7.85
N PHE A 57 2.80 -5.13 7.88
CA PHE A 57 2.17 -4.23 8.86
C PHE A 57 1.23 -4.98 9.83
N VAL A 58 0.81 -6.20 9.49
CA VAL A 58 -0.03 -7.03 10.36
C VAL A 58 0.28 -8.51 10.16
N GLN A 59 0.19 -9.29 11.23
CA GLN A 59 0.19 -10.74 11.19
C GLN A 59 -0.76 -11.29 12.24
N PHE A 60 -1.50 -12.32 11.85
CA PHE A 60 -2.34 -13.14 12.70
C PHE A 60 -1.94 -14.60 12.52
N ASP A 61 -1.88 -15.34 13.62
CA ASP A 61 -1.67 -16.79 13.66
C ASP A 61 -2.61 -17.37 14.70
N SER A 62 -3.48 -18.31 14.31
CA SER A 62 -4.46 -18.94 15.20
C SER A 62 -3.81 -19.70 16.36
N ASP A 63 -2.55 -20.08 16.20
CA ASP A 63 -1.78 -20.85 17.18
C ASP A 63 -0.88 -19.97 18.05
N ALA A 64 -0.82 -18.66 17.79
CA ALA A 64 -0.08 -17.74 18.63
C ALA A 64 -0.93 -17.38 19.86
N ALA A 65 -0.67 -18.07 20.97
CA ALA A 65 -1.22 -17.76 22.30
C ALA A 65 -0.63 -16.48 22.89
#